data_AF-A0A4Q5WN62-F1
#
_entry.id   AF-A0A4Q5WN62-F1
#
_cell.length_a   1.000
_cell.length_b   1.000
_cell.length_c   1.000
_cell.angle_alpha   90.00
_cell.angle_beta   90.00
_cell.angle_gamma   90.00
#
_symmetry.space_group_name_H-M   'P 1'
#
loop_
_entity.id
_entity.type
_entity.pdbx_description
1 polymer ?
#
loop_
_entity_poly.entity_id
_entity_poly.type
_entity_poly.pdbx_seq_one_letter_code
_entity_poly.pdbx_strand_id
1 'polypeptide(L)'
;RRVLVDYTPNEVLVSVSPKYGDWGFPATTPPQKLEAVDPLTALLNLTVRTGATASNPCGAALRVFDGKQRYDLRLRYAGRLDWDSPAYKGPAIKCDVDYVEIAGFDPKSAQDKANDKQDIRWANIIVAETFSVQLTPPLQAELRSNRSGKYTIQATKLKYGRPS
;
A
#
# COMPACT_ATOMS: atom_id res chain seq x y z
N ARG A 1 -2.28 6.34 -17.68
CA ARG A 1 -2.48 7.76 -17.28
C ARG A 1 -1.21 8.22 -16.58
N ARG A 2 -0.77 9.46 -16.81
CA ARG A 2 0.30 10.11 -16.04
C ARG A 2 -0.36 10.95 -14.96
N VAL A 3 0.03 10.74 -13.71
CA VAL A 3 -0.47 11.45 -12.53
C VAL A 3 0.70 12.22 -11.91
N LEU A 4 0.51 13.51 -11.67
CA LEU A 4 1.42 14.35 -10.90
C LEU A 4 0.63 14.84 -9.68
N VAL A 5 1.21 14.65 -8.50
CA VAL A 5 0.64 15.10 -7.23
C VAL A 5 1.68 15.97 -6.55
N ASP A 6 1.32 17.22 -6.29
CA ASP A 6 2.18 18.20 -5.63
C ASP A 6 1.53 18.61 -4.30
N TYR A 7 2.27 18.42 -3.21
CA TYR A 7 1.80 18.67 -1.85
C TYR A 7 2.34 20.01 -1.37
N THR A 8 1.45 20.96 -1.15
CA THR A 8 1.75 22.23 -0.46
C THR A 8 1.21 22.16 0.97
N PRO A 9 1.57 23.10 1.87
CA PRO A 9 1.07 23.09 3.24
C PRO A 9 -0.47 23.13 3.36
N ASN A 10 -1.17 23.73 2.40
CA ASN A 10 -2.62 23.99 2.48
C ASN A 10 -3.43 23.35 1.34
N GLU A 11 -2.78 22.85 0.30
CA GLU A 11 -3.46 22.28 -0.87
C GLU A 11 -2.64 21.14 -1.50
N VAL A 12 -3.34 20.18 -2.11
CA VAL A 12 -2.73 19.15 -2.96
C VAL A 12 -3.15 19.38 -4.41
N LEU A 13 -2.19 19.79 -5.24
CA LEU A 13 -2.39 20.05 -6.65
C LEU A 13 -2.23 18.75 -7.44
N VAL A 14 -3.17 18.47 -8.34
CA VAL A 14 -3.22 17.19 -9.07
C VAL A 14 -3.37 17.45 -10.56
N SER A 15 -2.48 16.86 -11.35
CA SER A 15 -2.56 16.85 -12.81
C SER A 15 -2.62 15.42 -13.32
N VAL A 16 -3.66 15.11 -14.10
CA VAL A 16 -3.88 13.76 -14.65
C VAL A 16 -4.10 13.82 -16.16
N SER A 17 -3.34 13.01 -16.90
CA SER A 17 -3.45 12.90 -18.34
C SER A 17 -3.47 11.43 -18.83
N PRO A 18 -4.47 11.01 -19.63
CA PRO A 18 -5.73 11.71 -19.89
C PRO A 18 -6.58 11.87 -18.61
N LYS A 19 -7.45 12.90 -18.58
CA LYS A 19 -8.37 13.17 -17.47
C LYS A 19 -9.29 11.97 -17.20
N TYR A 20 -9.72 11.82 -15.95
CA TYR A 20 -10.80 10.90 -15.63
C TYR A 20 -12.13 11.42 -16.16
N GLY A 21 -13.06 10.53 -16.50
CA GLY A 21 -14.42 10.91 -16.89
C GLY A 21 -15.22 11.46 -15.70
N ASP A 22 -15.03 10.87 -14.53
CA ASP A 22 -15.56 11.29 -13.24
C ASP A 22 -14.49 11.16 -12.14
N TRP A 23 -14.73 11.80 -10.99
CA TRP A 23 -13.85 11.78 -9.82
C TRP A 23 -14.27 10.79 -8.73
N GLY A 24 -15.16 9.84 -9.05
CA GLY A 24 -15.80 8.93 -8.11
C GLY A 24 -16.91 9.61 -7.30
N PHE A 25 -17.59 8.83 -6.47
CA PHE A 25 -18.68 9.31 -5.63
C PHE A 25 -18.62 8.73 -4.19
N PRO A 26 -18.40 9.57 -3.16
CA PRO A 26 -18.03 10.98 -3.26
C PRO A 26 -16.62 11.15 -3.84
N ALA A 27 -16.37 12.29 -4.50
CA ALA A 27 -15.02 12.68 -4.88
C ALA A 27 -14.16 12.95 -3.64
N THR A 28 -12.86 12.69 -3.76
CA THR A 28 -11.91 12.95 -2.67
C THR A 28 -11.84 14.44 -2.32
N THR A 29 -12.08 14.77 -1.05
CA THR A 29 -12.15 16.15 -0.56
C THR A 29 -10.76 16.75 -0.34
N PRO A 30 -10.60 18.09 -0.30
CA PRO A 30 -9.30 18.71 -0.02
C PRO A 30 -8.66 18.24 1.31
N PRO A 31 -9.38 18.17 2.45
CA PRO A 31 -8.80 17.64 3.69
C PRO A 31 -8.33 16.19 3.56
N GLN A 32 -9.07 15.34 2.83
CA GLN A 32 -8.69 13.94 2.59
C GLN A 32 -7.41 13.80 1.76
N LYS A 33 -7.14 14.73 0.84
CA LYS A 33 -5.89 14.77 0.08
C LYS A 33 -4.72 15.19 0.98
N LEU A 34 -4.92 16.21 1.81
CA LEU A 34 -3.88 16.76 2.69
C LEU A 34 -3.40 15.79 3.77
N GLU A 35 -4.28 14.91 4.28
CA GLU A 35 -3.89 13.90 5.26
C GLU A 35 -3.19 12.67 4.67
N ALA A 36 -3.10 12.57 3.34
CA ALA A 36 -2.63 11.41 2.62
C ALA A 36 -1.25 11.64 1.99
N VAL A 37 -0.65 10.55 1.53
CA VAL A 37 0.58 10.56 0.73
C VAL A 37 0.32 9.91 -0.62
N ASP A 38 1.17 10.18 -1.62
CA ASP A 38 1.08 9.50 -2.90
C ASP A 38 1.56 8.02 -2.79
N PRO A 39 1.23 7.15 -3.76
CA PRO A 39 1.60 5.72 -3.70
C PRO A 39 3.10 5.44 -3.60
N LEU A 40 3.97 6.30 -4.17
CA LEU A 40 5.42 6.11 -4.08
C LEU A 40 5.92 6.45 -2.68
N THR A 41 5.43 7.55 -2.11
CA THR A 41 5.70 7.90 -0.71
C THR A 41 5.13 6.84 0.25
N ALA A 42 3.97 6.25 -0.04
CA ALA A 42 3.41 5.15 0.74
C ALA A 42 4.31 3.91 0.73
N LEU A 43 4.88 3.55 -0.43
CA LEU A 43 5.84 2.45 -0.55
C LEU A 43 7.14 2.73 0.23
N LEU A 44 7.60 3.98 0.24
CA LEU A 44 8.74 4.38 1.07
C LEU A 44 8.39 4.27 2.56
N ASN A 45 7.21 4.73 2.99
CA ASN A 45 6.75 4.64 4.38
C ASN A 45 6.67 3.19 4.88
N LEU A 46 6.27 2.27 4.01
CA LEU A 46 6.32 0.82 4.28
C LEU A 46 7.76 0.34 4.48
N THR A 47 8.69 0.81 3.63
CA THR A 47 10.11 0.44 3.67
C THR A 47 10.81 0.95 4.92
N VAL A 48 10.47 2.13 5.43
CA VAL A 48 11.03 2.65 6.69
C VAL A 48 10.17 2.31 7.92
N ARG A 49 9.06 1.59 7.72
CA ARG A 49 8.05 1.21 8.73
C ARG A 49 7.62 2.42 9.57
N THR A 50 7.21 3.50 8.89
CA THR A 50 6.80 4.75 9.55
C THR A 50 5.72 4.48 10.61
N GLY A 51 5.93 4.97 11.82
CA GLY A 51 4.99 4.77 12.94
C GLY A 51 4.98 3.36 13.51
N ALA A 52 6.01 2.53 13.23
CA ALA A 52 6.14 1.22 13.84
C ALA A 52 6.31 1.32 15.36
N THR A 53 5.72 0.36 16.06
CA THR A 53 5.77 0.24 17.51
C THR A 53 6.14 -1.20 17.88
N ALA A 54 6.45 -1.45 19.15
CA ALA A 54 6.68 -2.81 19.63
C ALA A 54 5.46 -3.74 19.41
N SER A 55 4.24 -3.21 19.55
CA SER A 55 3.00 -3.96 19.34
C SER A 55 2.60 -4.10 17.87
N ASN A 56 3.02 -3.16 17.01
CA ASN A 56 2.79 -3.24 15.58
C ASN A 56 4.08 -2.87 14.82
N PRO A 57 5.01 -3.82 14.64
CA PRO A 57 6.27 -3.58 13.94
C PRO A 57 6.09 -3.32 12.43
N CYS A 58 4.87 -3.46 11.88
CA CYS A 58 4.59 -3.18 10.48
C CYS A 58 4.50 -1.69 10.13
N GLY A 59 4.32 -0.82 11.12
CA GLY A 59 4.06 0.60 10.90
C GLY A 59 2.60 1.01 11.08
N ALA A 60 2.36 2.32 10.95
CA ALA A 60 1.02 2.89 10.95
C ALA A 60 0.28 2.57 9.64
N ALA A 61 -1.03 2.83 9.62
CA ALA A 61 -1.81 2.74 8.39
C ALA A 61 -1.29 3.74 7.34
N LEU A 62 -1.17 3.28 6.10
CA LEU A 62 -0.78 4.13 4.97
C LEU A 62 -2.03 4.78 4.39
N ARG A 63 -2.16 6.09 4.58
CA ARG A 63 -3.22 6.90 3.98
C ARG A 63 -2.78 7.32 2.59
N VAL A 64 -3.36 6.75 1.55
CA VAL A 64 -2.89 6.94 0.17
C VAL A 64 -3.90 7.72 -0.64
N PHE A 65 -3.42 8.73 -1.38
CA PHE A 65 -4.15 9.40 -2.43
C PHE A 65 -3.41 9.24 -3.76
N ASP A 66 -4.04 8.59 -4.74
CA ASP A 66 -3.40 8.21 -6.00
C ASP A 66 -3.66 9.15 -7.19
N GLY A 67 -4.21 10.33 -6.91
CA GLY A 67 -4.65 11.30 -7.91
C GLY A 67 -6.15 11.27 -8.19
N LYS A 68 -6.87 10.20 -7.85
CA LYS A 68 -8.35 10.16 -7.85
C LYS A 68 -8.88 9.62 -6.53
N GLN A 69 -8.38 8.48 -6.10
CA GLN A 69 -8.89 7.71 -4.98
C GLN A 69 -8.12 8.01 -3.70
N ARG A 70 -8.86 8.03 -2.59
CA ARG A 70 -8.31 8.02 -1.23
C ARG A 70 -8.64 6.68 -0.58
N TYR A 71 -7.62 5.97 -0.11
CA TYR A 71 -7.78 4.68 0.55
C TYR A 71 -6.73 4.44 1.63
N ASP A 72 -7.07 3.66 2.65
CA ASP A 72 -6.11 3.22 3.66
C ASP A 72 -5.58 1.83 3.32
N LEU A 73 -4.28 1.63 3.51
CA LEU A 73 -3.68 0.32 3.70
C LEU A 73 -3.40 0.15 5.19
N ARG A 74 -4.27 -0.57 5.89
CA ARG A 74 -4.11 -0.79 7.34
C ARG A 74 -3.24 -2.01 7.54
N LEU A 75 -2.07 -1.78 8.13
CA LEU A 75 -1.07 -2.81 8.36
C LEU A 75 -1.25 -3.41 9.75
N ARG A 76 -1.44 -4.72 9.84
CA ARG A 76 -1.42 -5.46 11.10
C ARG A 76 -0.26 -6.44 11.12
N TYR A 77 0.47 -6.43 12.22
CA TYR A 77 1.43 -7.47 12.51
C TYR A 77 0.77 -8.86 12.59
N ALA A 78 1.25 -9.78 11.76
CA ALA A 78 0.76 -11.16 11.67
C ALA A 78 1.81 -12.18 12.16
N GLY A 79 3.04 -11.76 12.43
CA GLY A 79 4.10 -12.60 12.97
C GLY A 79 5.47 -12.34 12.37
N ARG A 80 6.50 -12.87 13.02
CA ARG A 80 7.86 -12.98 12.48
C ARG A 80 8.05 -14.35 11.85
N LEU A 81 8.91 -14.40 10.85
CA LEU A 81 9.33 -15.62 10.17
C LEU A 81 10.78 -15.51 9.71
N ASP A 82 11.41 -16.64 9.45
CA ASP A 82 12.68 -16.68 8.74
C ASP A 82 12.41 -16.79 7.24
N TRP A 83 12.96 -15.84 6.48
CA TRP A 83 12.85 -15.80 5.04
C TRP A 83 14.11 -16.38 4.40
N ASP A 84 13.93 -17.27 3.43
CA ASP A 84 15.03 -17.86 2.66
C ASP A 84 14.76 -17.72 1.16
N SER A 85 15.45 -16.76 0.54
CA SER A 85 15.42 -16.55 -0.91
C SER A 85 16.77 -16.05 -1.40
N PRO A 86 17.03 -16.07 -2.71
CA PRO A 86 18.23 -15.42 -3.26
C PRO A 86 18.25 -13.89 -3.06
N ALA A 87 17.09 -13.25 -2.84
CA ALA A 87 17.01 -11.80 -2.61
C ALA A 87 17.37 -11.38 -1.18
N TYR A 88 17.07 -12.24 -0.20
CA TYR A 88 17.28 -12.00 1.22
C TYR A 88 17.23 -13.32 1.98
N LYS A 89 18.08 -13.46 3.00
CA LYS A 89 18.09 -14.57 3.94
C LYS A 89 18.16 -14.03 5.36
N GLY A 90 17.18 -14.35 6.21
CA GLY A 90 17.16 -13.92 7.61
C GLY A 90 15.77 -13.55 8.12
N PRO A 91 15.69 -12.90 9.29
CA PRO A 91 14.42 -12.54 9.93
C PRO A 91 13.58 -11.61 9.05
N ALA A 92 12.28 -11.83 9.04
CA ALA A 92 11.30 -11.04 8.32
C ALA A 92 10.01 -10.90 9.13
N ILE A 93 9.23 -9.87 8.80
CA ILE A 93 7.95 -9.57 9.42
C ILE A 93 6.86 -9.75 8.38
N LYS A 94 5.81 -10.48 8.75
CA LYS A 94 4.57 -10.58 7.99
C LYS A 94 3.57 -9.54 8.49
N CYS A 95 3.07 -8.75 7.56
CA CYS A 95 2.07 -7.71 7.78
C CYS A 95 0.82 -8.04 6.98
N ASP A 96 -0.28 -8.38 7.64
CA ASP A 96 -1.58 -8.42 6.98
C ASP A 96 -2.00 -7.00 6.57
N VAL A 97 -2.70 -6.88 5.45
CA VAL A 97 -3.12 -5.61 4.87
C VAL A 97 -4.63 -5.60 4.69
N ASP A 98 -5.31 -4.64 5.32
CA ASP A 98 -6.71 -4.35 5.02
C ASP A 98 -6.78 -3.11 4.11
N TYR A 99 -7.32 -3.28 2.90
CA TYR A 99 -7.58 -2.21 1.93
C TYR A 99 -8.95 -1.58 2.22
N VAL A 100 -8.98 -0.27 2.49
CA VAL A 100 -10.21 0.44 2.84
C VAL A 100 -10.43 1.62 1.89
N GLU A 101 -11.46 1.51 1.04
CA GLU A 101 -11.92 2.58 0.16
C GLU A 101 -12.53 3.73 0.99
N ILE A 102 -12.04 4.97 0.82
CA ILE A 102 -12.55 6.15 1.53
C ILE A 102 -13.32 7.08 0.58
N ALA A 103 -12.72 7.45 -0.56
CA ALA A 103 -13.35 8.35 -1.54
C ALA A 103 -12.73 8.18 -2.93
N GLY A 104 -13.42 8.67 -3.96
CA GLY A 104 -12.95 8.65 -5.35
C GLY A 104 -13.17 7.33 -6.10
N PHE A 105 -13.97 6.43 -5.53
CA PHE A 105 -14.38 5.17 -6.15
C PHE A 105 -15.71 5.32 -6.88
N ASP A 106 -15.95 4.43 -7.84
CA ASP A 106 -17.25 4.36 -8.50
C ASP A 106 -18.33 3.96 -7.47
N PRO A 107 -19.55 4.49 -7.57
CA PRO A 107 -20.61 4.17 -6.62
C PRO A 107 -20.92 2.68 -6.66
N LYS A 108 -20.80 2.04 -5.50
CA LYS A 108 -21.14 0.63 -5.28
C LYS A 108 -22.37 0.52 -4.39
N SER A 109 -23.25 -0.44 -4.68
CA SER A 109 -24.36 -0.76 -3.77
C SER A 109 -23.80 -1.30 -2.45
N ALA A 110 -24.62 -1.30 -1.40
CA ALA A 110 -24.22 -1.91 -0.12
C ALA A 110 -23.87 -3.40 -0.27
N GLN A 111 -24.59 -4.10 -1.17
CA GLN A 111 -24.33 -5.50 -1.47
C GLN A 111 -22.99 -5.68 -2.18
N ASP A 112 -22.66 -4.83 -3.16
CA ASP A 112 -21.39 -4.91 -3.87
C ASP A 112 -20.20 -4.67 -2.92
N LYS A 113 -20.32 -3.70 -2.01
CA LYS A 113 -19.30 -3.46 -0.97
C LYS A 113 -19.12 -4.66 -0.05
N ALA A 114 -20.22 -5.31 0.35
CA ALA A 114 -20.16 -6.52 1.17
C ALA A 114 -19.51 -7.69 0.40
N ASN A 115 -19.85 -7.86 -0.87
CA ASN A 115 -19.28 -8.88 -1.74
C ASN A 115 -17.78 -8.66 -1.96
N ASP A 116 -17.35 -7.42 -2.24
CA ASP A 116 -15.94 -7.07 -2.41
C ASP A 116 -15.13 -7.37 -1.13
N LYS A 117 -15.69 -7.06 0.04
CA LYS A 117 -15.04 -7.37 1.32
C LYS A 117 -14.90 -8.88 1.56
N GLN A 118 -15.89 -9.67 1.16
CA GLN A 118 -15.85 -11.13 1.31
C GLN A 118 -14.98 -11.83 0.25
N ASP A 119 -14.78 -11.17 -0.89
CA ASP A 119 -13.96 -11.68 -1.98
C ASP A 119 -12.49 -11.81 -1.55
N ILE A 120 -11.97 -10.79 -0.86
CA ILE A 120 -10.59 -10.80 -0.37
C ILE A 120 -10.49 -11.72 0.84
N ARG A 121 -9.87 -12.90 0.64
CA ARG A 121 -9.61 -13.87 1.71
C ARG A 121 -8.47 -13.42 2.60
N TRP A 122 -7.41 -12.89 2.00
CA TRP A 122 -6.30 -12.27 2.71
C TRP A 122 -5.43 -11.45 1.76
N ALA A 123 -4.79 -10.43 2.30
CA ALA A 123 -3.68 -9.71 1.68
C ALA A 123 -2.57 -9.56 2.72
N ASN A 124 -1.32 -9.79 2.33
CA ASN A 124 -0.18 -9.50 3.20
C ASN A 124 1.05 -9.04 2.43
N ILE A 125 1.93 -8.39 3.17
CA ILE A 125 3.26 -7.99 2.75
C ILE A 125 4.26 -8.58 3.73
N ILE A 126 5.35 -9.11 3.22
CA ILE A 126 6.49 -9.56 4.01
C ILE A 126 7.62 -8.56 3.79
N VAL A 127 8.17 -8.04 4.88
CA VAL A 127 9.30 -7.10 4.87
C VAL A 127 10.51 -7.71 5.58
N ALA A 128 11.71 -7.46 5.07
CA ALA A 128 12.94 -7.88 5.73
C ALA A 128 13.11 -7.17 7.08
N GLU A 129 13.42 -7.90 8.15
CA GLU A 129 13.76 -7.30 9.43
C GLU A 129 15.29 -7.16 9.51
N THR A 130 15.78 -6.02 9.05
CA THR A 130 17.21 -5.69 9.04
C THR A 130 17.62 -5.01 10.35
N PHE A 131 18.77 -5.41 10.90
CA PHE A 131 19.33 -4.83 12.13
C PHE A 131 20.19 -3.59 11.89
N SER A 132 20.62 -3.37 10.64
CA SER A 132 21.42 -2.23 10.25
C SER A 132 20.82 -1.62 8.98
N VAL A 133 20.65 -0.30 9.02
CA VAL A 133 19.89 0.56 8.09
C VAL A 133 18.37 0.57 8.39
N GLN A 134 17.82 1.79 8.49
CA GLN A 134 16.38 2.09 8.66
C GLN A 134 15.51 1.68 7.46
N LEU A 135 15.98 0.75 6.62
CA LEU A 135 15.28 0.27 5.44
C LEU A 135 14.99 -1.22 5.59
N THR A 136 13.71 -1.54 5.68
CA THR A 136 13.16 -2.90 5.64
C THR A 136 12.51 -3.12 4.29
N PRO A 137 13.27 -3.59 3.28
CA PRO A 137 12.73 -3.77 1.94
C PRO A 137 11.56 -4.77 1.95
N PRO A 138 10.49 -4.51 1.19
CA PRO A 138 9.46 -5.50 0.95
C PRO A 138 10.03 -6.66 0.14
N LEU A 139 9.80 -7.87 0.62
CA LEU A 139 10.27 -9.13 0.03
C LEU A 139 9.16 -9.81 -0.77
N GLN A 140 7.92 -9.69 -0.33
CA GLN A 140 6.76 -10.25 -1.00
C GLN A 140 5.50 -9.43 -0.70
N ALA A 141 4.61 -9.34 -1.68
CA ALA A 141 3.21 -9.00 -1.47
C ALA A 141 2.36 -10.15 -2.04
N GLU A 142 1.35 -10.61 -1.30
CA GLU A 142 0.43 -11.63 -1.78
C GLU A 142 -1.02 -11.25 -1.47
N LEU A 143 -1.90 -11.51 -2.42
CA LEU A 143 -3.34 -11.28 -2.36
C LEU A 143 -4.07 -12.55 -2.78
N ARG A 144 -5.02 -13.00 -1.97
CA ARG A 144 -5.95 -14.10 -2.30
C ARG A 144 -7.37 -13.56 -2.37
N SER A 145 -7.98 -13.63 -3.55
CA SER A 145 -9.39 -13.34 -3.85
C SER A 145 -10.13 -14.63 -4.22
N ASN A 146 -11.42 -14.73 -3.92
CA ASN A 146 -12.27 -15.83 -4.37
C ASN A 146 -12.52 -15.77 -5.88
N ARG A 147 -12.75 -14.57 -6.42
CA ARG A 147 -13.03 -14.34 -7.85
C ARG A 147 -11.78 -14.43 -8.70
N SER A 148 -10.69 -13.80 -8.27
CA SER A 148 -9.50 -13.59 -9.11
C SER A 148 -8.34 -14.54 -8.77
N GLY A 149 -8.49 -15.37 -7.75
CA GLY A 149 -7.47 -16.32 -7.34
C GLY A 149 -6.35 -15.68 -6.53
N LYS A 150 -5.12 -16.18 -6.69
CA LYS A 150 -3.96 -15.79 -5.87
C LYS A 150 -2.94 -15.04 -6.71
N TYR A 151 -2.55 -13.87 -6.27
CA TYR A 151 -1.48 -13.06 -6.86
C TYR A 151 -0.34 -12.96 -5.88
N THR A 152 0.86 -13.32 -6.31
CA THR A 152 2.08 -13.21 -5.52
C THR A 152 3.10 -12.39 -6.30
N ILE A 153 3.60 -11.32 -5.69
CA ILE A 153 4.72 -10.52 -6.19
C ILE A 153 5.86 -10.75 -5.21
N GLN A 154 6.93 -11.42 -5.65
CA GLN A 154 8.05 -11.77 -4.79
C GLN A 154 9.35 -11.22 -5.37
N ALA A 155 10.16 -10.59 -4.52
CA ALA A 155 11.52 -10.23 -4.84
C ALA A 155 12.37 -11.51 -4.96
N THR A 156 12.87 -11.78 -6.17
CA THR A 156 13.74 -12.95 -6.44
C THR A 156 15.21 -12.57 -6.45
N LYS A 157 15.54 -11.35 -6.88
CA LYS A 157 16.87 -10.75 -6.84
C LYS A 157 16.74 -9.24 -6.61
N LEU A 158 17.49 -8.71 -5.65
CA LEU A 158 17.63 -7.26 -5.45
C LEU A 158 18.95 -6.82 -6.08
N LYS A 159 18.90 -5.94 -7.09
CA LYS A 159 20.08 -5.32 -7.69
C LYS A 159 20.00 -3.81 -7.46
N TYR A 160 21.01 -3.26 -6.80
CA TYR A 160 21.13 -1.82 -6.57
C TYR A 160 22.31 -1.30 -7.41
N GLY A 161 22.06 -0.46 -8.43
CA GLY A 161 23.08 0.08 -9.33
C GLY A 161 22.62 0.19 -10.79
N ARG A 162 23.39 0.89 -11.64
CA ARG A 162 23.15 0.88 -13.09
C ARG A 162 23.26 -0.56 -13.61
N PRO A 163 22.30 -1.05 -14.41
CA PRO A 163 22.54 -2.24 -15.22
C PRO A 163 23.77 -1.97 -16.09
N SER A 164 24.80 -2.80 -15.93
CA SER A 164 25.87 -2.95 -16.91
C SER A 164 25.32 -3.58 -18.18
#